data_AF-A0A8B6C4S3-F1
#
_entry.id   AF-A0A8B6C4S3-F1
#
_cell.length_a   1.000
_cell.length_b   1.000
_cell.length_c   1.000
_cell.angle_alpha   90.00
_cell.angle_beta   90.00
_cell.angle_gamma   90.00
#
_symmetry.space_group_name_H-M   'P 1'
#
loop_
_entity.id
_entity.type
_entity.pdbx_description
1 polymer ?
#
loop_
_entity_poly.entity_id
_entity_poly.type
_entity_poly.pdbx_seq_one_letter_code
_entity_poly.pdbx_strand_id
1 'polypeptide(L)'
;MMLLLRERRRRIRRTFRRRRSFWIRPWLATDRKLQFGHYDQLMNELRIEDEPSFFIFLRMPPVMFYELLNRVGLRIKKTDTLFRRALSTGLKLAITALRHLATGDKYSTLQYDLRVARNSISKFLPEVCRAIVDEYKDEVISCPTDPIDWRAIADEFP
;
A
#
# COMPACT_ATOMS: atom_id res chain seq x y z
N MET A 1 -21.45 -25.36 -24.28
CA MET A 1 -21.68 -25.93 -22.93
C MET A 1 -20.86 -25.27 -21.80
N MET A 2 -19.56 -24.95 -21.97
CA MET A 2 -18.74 -24.35 -20.91
C MET A 2 -19.14 -22.91 -20.47
N LEU A 3 -19.66 -22.08 -21.38
CA LEU A 3 -20.10 -20.72 -21.07
C LEU A 3 -21.31 -20.71 -20.12
N LEU A 4 -22.30 -21.57 -20.38
CA LEU A 4 -23.47 -21.75 -19.52
C LEU A 4 -23.09 -22.26 -18.11
N LEU A 5 -22.12 -23.17 -18.01
CA LEU A 5 -21.59 -23.62 -16.71
C LEU A 5 -20.86 -22.50 -15.96
N ARG A 6 -20.11 -21.64 -16.67
CA ARG A 6 -19.48 -20.44 -16.08
C ARG A 6 -20.50 -19.42 -15.61
N GLU A 7 -21.56 -19.16 -16.37
CA GLU A 7 -22.63 -18.24 -16.01
C GLU A 7 -23.48 -18.75 -14.85
N ARG A 8 -23.78 -20.06 -14.84
CA ARG A 8 -24.50 -20.73 -13.74
C ARG A 8 -23.69 -20.68 -12.45
N ARG A 9 -22.37 -20.93 -12.50
CA ARG A 9 -21.45 -20.75 -11.36
C ARG A 9 -21.37 -19.27 -10.89
N ARG A 10 -21.37 -18.30 -11.82
CA ARG A 10 -21.39 -16.86 -11.49
C ARG A 10 -22.71 -16.44 -10.82
N ARG A 11 -23.86 -16.95 -11.26
CA ARG A 11 -25.19 -16.71 -10.65
C ARG A 11 -25.27 -17.30 -9.24
N ILE A 12 -24.84 -18.55 -9.04
CA ILE A 12 -24.82 -19.20 -7.71
C ILE A 12 -23.93 -18.42 -6.73
N ARG A 13 -22.77 -17.92 -7.17
CA ARG A 13 -21.89 -17.07 -6.32
C ARG A 13 -22.51 -15.72 -5.97
N ARG A 14 -23.43 -15.18 -6.79
CA ARG A 14 -24.11 -13.90 -6.53
C ARG A 14 -25.25 -14.05 -5.53
N THR A 15 -26.01 -15.15 -5.59
CA THR A 15 -27.12 -15.43 -4.65
C THR A 15 -26.63 -15.81 -3.25
N PHE A 16 -25.47 -16.47 -3.13
CA PHE A 16 -24.82 -16.78 -1.84
C PHE A 16 -23.95 -15.62 -1.29
N ARG A 17 -24.24 -14.36 -1.62
CA ARG A 17 -23.62 -13.23 -0.93
C ARG A 17 -24.16 -13.21 0.51
N ARG A 18 -23.45 -13.90 1.40
CA ARG A 18 -23.70 -13.91 2.85
C ARG A 18 -23.94 -12.48 3.31
N ARG A 19 -25.06 -12.25 4.00
CA ARG A 19 -25.34 -10.96 4.66
C ARG A 19 -24.10 -10.60 5.50
N ARG A 20 -23.63 -9.36 5.39
CA ARG A 20 -22.48 -8.91 6.18
C ARG A 20 -22.89 -8.95 7.65
N SER A 21 -22.28 -9.86 8.41
CA SER A 21 -22.52 -9.98 9.85
C SER A 21 -21.96 -8.77 10.63
N PHE A 22 -20.95 -8.09 10.09
CA PHE A 22 -20.27 -6.98 10.73
C PHE A 22 -19.87 -5.92 9.68
N TRP A 23 -20.04 -4.64 10.02
CA TRP A 23 -19.53 -3.52 9.21
C TRP A 23 -18.00 -3.56 9.16
N ILE A 24 -17.36 -3.65 10.32
CA ILE A 24 -15.93 -3.86 10.52
C ILE A 24 -15.78 -5.04 11.47
N ARG A 25 -14.84 -5.96 11.19
CA ARG A 25 -14.55 -7.04 12.14
C ARG A 25 -13.96 -6.42 13.42
N PRO A 26 -14.37 -6.86 14.63
CA PRO A 26 -13.91 -6.23 15.88
C PRO A 26 -12.39 -6.12 16.02
N TRP A 27 -11.64 -7.11 15.52
CA TRP A 27 -10.17 -7.10 15.55
C TRP A 27 -9.50 -6.15 14.54
N LEU A 28 -10.26 -5.58 13.60
CA LEU A 28 -9.86 -4.54 12.65
C LEU A 28 -10.37 -3.15 13.08
N ALA A 29 -10.95 -3.04 14.28
CA ALA A 29 -11.38 -1.77 14.83
C ALA A 29 -10.20 -0.81 14.99
N THR A 30 -10.47 0.50 14.94
CA THR A 30 -9.44 1.54 14.99
C THR A 30 -8.56 1.42 16.24
N ASP A 31 -9.16 1.18 17.40
CA ASP A 31 -8.42 1.10 18.67
C ASP A 31 -7.49 -0.11 18.71
N ARG A 32 -7.95 -1.23 18.14
CA ARG A 32 -7.17 -2.49 18.00
C ARG A 32 -6.08 -2.44 16.93
N LYS A 33 -6.10 -1.42 16.07
CA LYS A 33 -5.04 -1.17 15.08
C LYS A 33 -3.95 -0.27 15.66
N LEU A 34 -4.32 0.71 16.49
CA LEU A 34 -3.37 1.62 17.14
C LEU A 34 -2.57 0.91 18.25
N GLN A 35 -3.23 0.09 19.06
CA GLN A 35 -2.61 -1.02 19.80
C GLN A 35 -2.29 -2.11 18.76
N PHE A 36 -1.41 -3.07 18.92
CA PHE A 36 -1.28 -4.27 18.04
C PHE A 36 -1.00 -4.12 16.52
N GLY A 37 -1.18 -2.98 15.87
CA GLY A 37 -0.79 -2.81 14.45
C GLY A 37 0.71 -2.63 14.34
N HIS A 38 1.38 -3.43 13.49
CA HIS A 38 2.85 -3.35 13.37
C HIS A 38 3.35 -1.96 12.94
N TYR A 39 2.53 -1.17 12.24
CA TYR A 39 2.88 0.19 11.88
C TYR A 39 2.93 1.14 13.10
N ASP A 40 1.97 1.03 14.02
CA ASP A 40 1.89 1.95 15.15
C ASP A 40 2.81 1.50 16.31
N GLN A 41 3.07 0.20 16.43
CA GLN A 41 3.98 -0.39 17.43
C GLN A 41 5.39 -0.62 16.85
N LEU A 42 5.57 -1.74 16.14
CA LEU A 42 6.88 -2.24 15.69
C LEU A 42 7.66 -1.20 14.86
N MET A 43 7.02 -0.50 13.94
CA MET A 43 7.73 0.48 13.10
C MET A 43 8.26 1.67 13.91
N ASN A 44 7.58 2.06 14.99
CA ASN A 44 8.08 3.10 15.89
C ASN A 44 9.25 2.59 16.74
N GLU A 45 9.18 1.35 17.22
CA GLU A 45 10.27 0.68 17.95
C GLU A 45 11.52 0.56 17.07
N LEU A 46 11.38 -0.01 15.87
CA LEU A 46 12.48 -0.16 14.90
C LEU A 46 13.13 1.18 14.54
N ARG A 47 12.33 2.23 14.40
CA ARG A 47 12.86 3.57 14.10
C ARG A 47 13.76 4.13 15.20
N ILE A 48 13.48 3.80 16.46
CA ILE A 48 14.19 4.35 17.63
C ILE A 48 15.37 3.45 18.01
N GLU A 49 15.17 2.13 17.96
CA GLU A 49 16.09 1.14 18.52
C GLU A 49 17.03 0.53 17.46
N ASP A 50 16.56 0.31 16.22
CA ASP A 50 17.31 -0.44 15.20
C ASP A 50 16.96 -0.04 13.75
N GLU A 51 17.63 1.00 13.28
CA GLU A 51 17.49 1.52 11.90
C GLU A 51 17.83 0.48 10.80
N PRO A 52 18.87 -0.38 10.93
CA PRO A 52 19.09 -1.48 10.00
C PRO A 52 17.88 -2.42 9.85
N SER A 53 17.24 -2.81 10.96
CA SER A 53 16.04 -3.66 10.91
C SER A 53 14.83 -2.92 10.33
N PHE A 54 14.72 -1.60 10.54
CA PHE A 54 13.74 -0.77 9.85
C PHE A 54 13.92 -0.85 8.33
N PHE A 55 15.16 -0.72 7.86
CA PHE A 55 15.48 -0.85 6.43
C PHE A 55 15.12 -2.25 5.91
N ILE A 56 15.42 -3.32 6.65
CA ILE A 56 15.04 -4.68 6.22
C ILE A 56 13.52 -4.84 6.14
N PHE A 57 12.80 -4.30 7.11
CA PHE A 57 11.35 -4.37 7.19
C PHE A 57 10.68 -3.65 6.03
N LEU A 58 11.00 -2.37 5.81
CA LEU A 58 10.36 -1.53 4.78
C LEU A 58 11.07 -1.51 3.42
N ARG A 59 12.29 -2.04 3.34
CA ARG A 59 13.26 -1.89 2.22
C ARG A 59 13.49 -0.43 1.82
N MET A 60 13.39 0.46 2.80
CA MET A 60 13.49 1.91 2.63
C MET A 60 14.05 2.50 3.92
N PRO A 61 15.07 3.37 3.85
CA PRO A 61 15.58 4.02 5.05
C PRO A 61 14.54 5.00 5.59
N PRO A 62 14.53 5.26 6.91
CA PRO A 62 13.51 6.11 7.52
C PRO A 62 13.48 7.51 6.93
N VAL A 63 14.65 8.08 6.61
CA VAL A 63 14.75 9.41 5.98
C VAL A 63 13.97 9.47 4.67
N MET A 64 14.18 8.51 3.77
CA MET A 64 13.49 8.43 2.48
C MET A 64 11.98 8.20 2.66
N PHE A 65 11.59 7.39 3.66
CA PHE A 65 10.18 7.18 3.98
C PHE A 65 9.48 8.47 4.40
N TYR A 66 10.10 9.27 5.26
CA TYR A 66 9.53 10.54 5.72
C TYR A 66 9.53 11.61 4.63
N GLU A 67 10.56 11.67 3.79
CA GLU A 67 10.58 12.57 2.64
C GLU A 67 9.41 12.27 1.70
N LEU A 68 9.25 11.00 1.32
CA LEU A 68 8.20 10.56 0.42
C LEU A 68 6.80 10.76 1.06
N LEU A 69 6.69 10.57 2.38
CA LEU A 69 5.48 10.89 3.12
C LEU A 69 5.17 12.39 3.12
N ASN A 70 6.18 13.26 3.19
CA ASN A 70 5.98 14.70 3.20
C ASN A 70 5.49 15.21 1.84
N ARG A 71 6.10 14.75 0.75
CA ARG A 71 5.71 15.13 -0.62
C ARG A 71 4.33 14.58 -1.01
N VAL A 72 4.14 13.27 -0.86
CA VAL A 72 2.93 12.59 -1.35
C VAL A 72 1.79 12.61 -0.32
N GLY A 73 2.10 12.92 0.95
CA GLY A 73 1.16 12.88 2.06
C GLY A 73 -0.09 13.73 1.83
N LEU A 74 0.07 14.94 1.26
CA LEU A 74 -1.05 15.83 0.96
C LEU A 74 -2.01 15.24 -0.09
N ARG A 75 -1.47 14.55 -1.11
CA ARG A 75 -2.27 13.90 -2.18
C ARG A 75 -3.03 12.66 -1.69
N ILE A 76 -2.46 11.93 -0.73
CA ILE A 76 -3.02 10.67 -0.21
C ILE A 76 -3.95 10.89 1.00
N LYS A 77 -3.89 12.06 1.64
CA LYS A 77 -4.69 12.39 2.83
C LYS A 77 -6.17 12.27 2.52
N LYS A 78 -6.88 11.50 3.34
CA LYS A 78 -8.35 11.41 3.30
C LYS A 78 -8.89 12.06 4.57
N THR A 79 -10.02 12.72 4.45
CA THR A 79 -10.73 13.33 5.58
C THR A 79 -11.40 12.27 6.44
N ASP A 80 -11.43 12.53 7.74
CA ASP A 80 -12.23 11.73 8.66
C ASP A 80 -13.71 11.93 8.37
N THR A 81 -14.48 10.84 8.49
CA THR A 81 -15.94 10.88 8.38
C THR A 81 -16.55 10.60 9.74
N LEU A 82 -17.78 11.07 9.97
CA LEU A 82 -18.53 10.82 11.22
C LEU A 82 -18.62 9.33 11.58
N PHE A 83 -18.56 8.44 10.60
CA PHE A 83 -18.70 7.01 10.78
C PHE A 83 -17.36 6.26 10.85
N ARG A 84 -16.26 6.84 10.34
CA ARG A 84 -14.96 6.16 10.25
C ARG A 84 -13.82 7.16 10.16
N ARG A 85 -12.80 6.95 11.00
CA ARG A 85 -11.48 7.60 10.89
C ARG A 85 -10.74 7.10 9.65
N ALA A 86 -10.19 8.02 8.88
CA ALA A 86 -9.37 7.72 7.74
C ALA A 86 -8.12 6.93 8.16
N LEU A 87 -7.61 6.11 7.25
CA LEU A 87 -6.30 5.50 7.45
C LEU A 87 -5.23 6.59 7.37
N SER A 88 -4.29 6.57 8.31
CA SER A 88 -3.11 7.44 8.29
C SER A 88 -2.40 7.35 6.94
N THR A 89 -1.92 8.49 6.45
CA THR A 89 -1.17 8.59 5.19
C THR A 89 0.09 7.73 5.25
N GLY A 90 0.83 7.78 6.37
CA GLY A 90 2.02 6.97 6.57
C GLY A 90 1.73 5.47 6.56
N LEU A 91 0.64 5.03 7.19
CA LEU A 91 0.22 3.63 7.15
C LEU A 91 -0.08 3.14 5.72
N LYS A 92 -0.80 3.95 4.92
CA LYS A 92 -1.07 3.60 3.52
C LYS A 92 0.21 3.48 2.71
N LEU A 93 1.17 4.35 2.99
CA LEU A 93 2.46 4.41 2.32
C LEU A 93 3.32 3.21 2.69
N ALA A 94 3.42 2.88 3.98
CA ALA A 94 4.11 1.68 4.48
C ALA A 94 3.54 0.39 3.86
N ILE A 95 2.21 0.26 3.79
CA ILE A 95 1.55 -0.87 3.11
C ILE A 95 1.95 -0.94 1.63
N THR A 96 2.05 0.21 0.96
CA THR A 96 2.40 0.27 -0.47
C THR A 96 3.86 -0.07 -0.70
N ALA A 97 4.75 0.42 0.15
CA ALA A 97 6.17 0.07 0.17
C ALA A 97 6.34 -1.45 0.32
N LEU A 98 5.83 -2.03 1.41
CA LEU A 98 5.90 -3.47 1.69
C LEU A 98 5.31 -4.34 0.58
N ARG A 99 4.16 -3.93 0.03
CA ARG A 99 3.41 -4.75 -0.93
C ARG A 99 4.00 -4.76 -2.33
N HIS A 100 4.32 -3.58 -2.86
CA HIS A 100 4.53 -3.38 -4.30
C HIS A 100 5.90 -2.85 -4.64
N LEU A 101 6.50 -2.02 -3.79
CA LEU A 101 7.81 -1.44 -4.08
C LEU A 101 8.96 -2.33 -3.58
N ALA A 102 8.73 -3.10 -2.51
CA ALA A 102 9.76 -3.86 -1.80
C ALA A 102 9.62 -5.38 -1.94
N THR A 103 8.59 -5.96 -1.31
CA THR A 103 8.62 -7.40 -0.93
C THR A 103 7.66 -8.26 -1.73
N GLY A 104 6.62 -7.68 -2.35
CA GLY A 104 5.64 -8.48 -3.09
C GLY A 104 4.66 -9.26 -2.19
N ASP A 105 4.42 -8.82 -0.96
CA ASP A 105 3.67 -9.56 0.06
C ASP A 105 2.16 -9.70 -0.19
N LYS A 106 1.52 -10.84 0.12
CA LYS A 106 0.08 -10.96 -0.17
C LYS A 106 -0.77 -10.00 0.68
N TYR A 107 -1.81 -9.38 0.10
CA TYR A 107 -2.75 -8.53 0.85
C TYR A 107 -3.42 -9.22 2.04
N SER A 108 -3.49 -10.56 2.03
CA SER A 108 -4.01 -11.34 3.16
C SER A 108 -3.06 -11.27 4.36
N THR A 109 -1.75 -11.36 4.14
CA THR A 109 -0.73 -11.31 5.19
C THR A 109 -0.73 -9.93 5.82
N LEU A 110 -0.59 -8.89 4.99
CA LEU A 110 -0.62 -7.49 5.42
C LEU A 110 -1.90 -7.09 6.17
N GLN A 111 -3.02 -7.77 5.90
CA GLN A 111 -4.26 -7.52 6.63
C GLN A 111 -4.15 -7.92 8.11
N TYR A 112 -3.44 -8.99 8.43
CA TYR A 112 -3.25 -9.45 9.80
C TYR A 112 -2.19 -8.60 10.51
N ASP A 113 -1.06 -8.35 9.85
CA ASP A 113 0.09 -7.62 10.40
C ASP A 113 -0.24 -6.16 10.72
N LEU A 114 -0.90 -5.48 9.78
CA LEU A 114 -1.16 -4.04 9.85
C LEU A 114 -2.60 -3.74 10.26
N ARG A 115 -3.40 -4.77 10.53
CA ARG A 115 -4.81 -4.67 10.94
C ARG A 115 -5.65 -3.81 9.97
N VAL A 116 -5.37 -3.91 8.67
CA VAL A 116 -6.12 -3.23 7.61
C VAL A 116 -6.83 -4.22 6.71
N ALA A 117 -8.14 -4.06 6.52
CA ALA A 117 -8.90 -4.96 5.66
C ALA A 117 -8.36 -4.99 4.21
N ARG A 118 -8.20 -6.19 3.64
CA ARG A 118 -7.71 -6.41 2.26
C ARG A 118 -8.45 -5.62 1.19
N ASN A 119 -9.76 -5.43 1.35
CA ASN A 119 -10.57 -4.63 0.43
C ASN A 119 -10.23 -3.13 0.46
N SER A 120 -9.75 -2.62 1.60
CA SER A 120 -9.32 -1.24 1.75
C SER A 120 -7.94 -1.07 1.11
N ILE A 121 -7.03 -2.02 1.37
CA ILE A 121 -5.70 -2.08 0.74
C ILE A 121 -5.82 -2.03 -0.79
N SER A 122 -6.64 -2.91 -1.36
CA SER A 122 -6.84 -2.95 -2.82
C SER A 122 -7.38 -1.66 -3.43
N LYS A 123 -8.03 -0.78 -2.64
CA LYS A 123 -8.61 0.48 -3.14
C LYS A 123 -7.61 1.62 -3.11
N PHE A 124 -6.98 1.85 -1.96
CA PHE A 124 -6.07 2.99 -1.83
C PHE A 124 -4.73 2.74 -2.52
N LEU A 125 -4.32 1.49 -2.67
CA LEU A 125 -2.97 1.20 -3.11
C LEU A 125 -2.67 1.68 -4.55
N PRO A 126 -3.55 1.49 -5.54
CA PRO A 126 -3.37 2.14 -6.85
C PRO A 126 -3.38 3.67 -6.79
N GLU A 127 -4.17 4.25 -5.87
CA GLU A 127 -4.19 5.72 -5.65
C GLU A 127 -2.84 6.22 -5.15
N VAL A 128 -2.23 5.50 -4.19
CA VAL A 128 -0.90 5.83 -3.64
C VAL A 128 0.19 5.69 -4.70
N CYS A 129 0.21 4.57 -5.44
CA CYS A 129 1.21 4.37 -6.50
C CYS A 129 1.15 5.47 -7.55
N ARG A 130 -0.06 5.86 -7.98
CA ARG A 130 -0.24 6.99 -8.91
C ARG A 130 0.28 8.29 -8.32
N ALA A 131 -0.06 8.59 -7.08
CA ALA A 131 0.39 9.81 -6.42
C ALA A 131 1.93 9.89 -6.32
N ILE A 132 2.62 8.75 -6.11
CA ILE A 132 4.08 8.67 -6.14
C ILE A 132 4.61 8.93 -7.55
N VAL A 133 4.08 8.24 -8.56
CA VAL A 133 4.50 8.43 -9.96
C VAL A 133 4.28 9.88 -10.39
N ASP A 134 3.13 10.47 -10.08
CA ASP A 134 2.83 11.85 -10.43
C ASP A 134 3.71 12.89 -9.73
N GLU A 135 4.38 12.53 -8.63
CA GLU A 135 5.31 13.42 -7.92
C GLU A 135 6.72 13.29 -8.47
N TYR A 136 7.18 12.07 -8.73
CA TYR A 136 8.57 11.80 -9.10
C TYR A 136 8.80 11.64 -10.61
N LYS A 137 7.74 11.55 -11.43
CA LYS A 137 7.88 11.38 -12.89
C LYS A 137 8.76 12.45 -13.52
N ASP A 138 8.63 13.70 -13.08
CA ASP A 138 9.30 14.84 -13.70
C ASP A 138 10.78 14.91 -13.28
N GLU A 139 11.13 14.35 -12.11
CA GLU A 139 12.50 14.30 -11.58
C GLU A 139 13.26 13.05 -12.05
N VAL A 140 12.57 11.91 -12.20
CA VAL A 140 13.20 10.59 -12.40
C VAL A 140 13.05 10.08 -13.83
N ILE A 141 11.97 10.45 -14.54
CA ILE A 141 11.69 9.96 -15.89
C ILE A 141 12.04 11.06 -16.89
N SER A 142 13.33 11.24 -17.13
CA SER A 142 13.83 11.99 -18.28
C SER A 142 13.78 11.05 -19.49
N CYS A 143 12.84 11.25 -20.41
CA CYS A 143 12.85 10.51 -21.67
C CYS A 143 13.89 11.17 -22.60
N PRO A 144 15.00 10.50 -22.93
CA PRO A 144 15.93 11.01 -23.91
C PRO A 144 15.24 11.11 -25.26
N THR A 145 15.39 12.24 -25.94
CA THR A 145 14.76 12.45 -27.25
C THR A 145 15.71 12.01 -28.38
N ASP A 146 17.01 12.00 -28.11
CA ASP A 146 18.03 11.71 -29.12
C ASP A 146 18.55 10.26 -29.05
N PRO A 147 18.81 9.63 -30.21
CA PRO A 147 19.33 8.26 -30.28
C PRO A 147 20.70 8.06 -29.61
N ILE A 148 21.47 9.14 -29.42
CA ILE A 148 22.79 9.11 -28.79
C ILE A 148 22.65 8.93 -27.28
N ASP A 149 21.72 9.64 -26.65
CA ASP A 149 21.46 9.53 -25.21
C ASP A 149 20.92 8.15 -24.85
N TRP A 150 20.12 7.53 -25.72
CA TRP A 150 19.68 6.15 -25.57
C TRP A 150 20.83 5.15 -25.58
N ARG A 151 21.87 5.38 -26.38
CA ARG A 151 23.07 4.53 -26.41
C ARG A 151 23.89 4.71 -25.13
N ALA A 152 24.04 5.93 -24.64
CA ALA A 152 24.74 6.21 -23.38
C ALA A 152 24.07 5.51 -22.19
N ILE A 153 22.74 5.52 -22.12
CA ILE A 153 21.98 4.81 -21.09
C ILE A 153 22.09 3.29 -21.29
N ALA A 154 22.05 2.80 -22.52
CA ALA A 154 22.19 1.37 -22.80
C ALA A 154 23.56 0.82 -22.38
N ASP A 155 24.63 1.61 -22.52
CA ASP A 155 25.99 1.24 -22.09
C ASP A 155 26.17 1.26 -20.55
N GLU A 156 25.31 1.98 -19.81
CA GLU A 156 25.31 2.00 -18.34
C GLU A 156 24.69 0.74 -17.71
N PHE A 157 23.87 0.00 -18.46
CA PHE A 157 23.28 -1.25 -18.00
C PHE A 157 24.10 -2.46 -18.50
N PRO A 158 24.63 -3.31 -17.60
CA PRO A 158 25.45 -4.48 -17.96
C PRO A 158 24.66 -5.62 -18.61
#